data_AF-A0A8R7QE35-F1
#
_entry.id   AF-A0A8R7QE35-F1
#
_cell.length_a   1.000
_cell.length_b   1.000
_cell.length_c   1.000
_cell.angle_alpha   90.00
_cell.angle_beta   90.00
_cell.angle_gamma   90.00
#
_symmetry.space_group_name_H-M   'P 1'
#
loop_
_entity.id
_entity.type
_entity.pdbx_description
1 polymer ?
#
loop_
_entity_poly.entity_id
_entity_poly.type
_entity_poly.pdbx_seq_one_letter_code
_entity_poly.pdbx_strand_id
1 'polypeptide(L)'
;MDRRKGSGSRDANGGLAEATASRLRFEDADEVAGEVGMEVEEGPAAPGEEVIGNDKTSADYYFDSYSHFGIHEEMLKDVVRTRSYQNVITQNNFLFKDKIVLDVGAGTGILSLFCAKAGAKHVYAVSVLN
;
A
#
# COMPACT_ATOMS: atom_id res chain seq x y z
N MET A 1 -54.82 1.75 24.86
CA MET A 1 -53.52 1.23 25.36
C MET A 1 -53.67 -0.29 25.39
N ASP A 2 -52.86 -1.12 24.76
CA ASP A 2 -51.42 -0.99 24.52
C ASP A 2 -50.94 -1.98 23.43
N ARG A 3 -49.83 -1.63 22.78
CA ARG A 3 -49.17 -2.37 21.67
C ARG A 3 -48.26 -3.47 22.21
N ARG A 4 -48.20 -4.63 21.56
CA ARG A 4 -47.05 -5.57 21.61
C ARG A 4 -46.86 -6.14 20.20
N LYS A 5 -46.01 -5.57 19.34
CA LYS A 5 -44.53 -5.59 19.23
C LYS A 5 -43.99 -6.97 18.84
N GLY A 6 -43.32 -7.00 17.68
CA GLY A 6 -42.91 -8.20 16.94
C GLY A 6 -41.75 -8.98 17.52
N SER A 7 -41.70 -10.24 17.15
CA SER A 7 -40.65 -11.20 17.46
C SER A 7 -39.52 -11.12 16.42
N GLY A 8 -38.45 -10.40 16.76
CA GLY A 8 -37.12 -10.67 16.20
C GLY A 8 -36.50 -11.87 16.92
N SER A 9 -35.96 -12.83 16.17
CA SER A 9 -35.24 -13.98 16.74
C SER A 9 -33.93 -13.52 17.37
N ARG A 10 -33.69 -13.90 18.63
CA ARG A 10 -32.43 -13.68 19.36
C ARG A 10 -31.70 -15.01 19.49
N ASP A 11 -30.37 -14.96 19.47
CA ASP A 11 -29.52 -16.11 19.76
C ASP A 11 -29.35 -16.31 21.28
N ALA A 12 -28.78 -17.47 21.64
CA ALA A 12 -28.84 -18.03 22.99
C ALA A 12 -28.05 -17.26 24.07
N ASN A 13 -27.47 -16.08 23.76
CA ASN A 13 -26.74 -15.25 24.73
C ASN A 13 -27.02 -13.74 24.65
N GLY A 14 -27.95 -13.27 23.82
CA GLY A 14 -28.53 -11.91 23.97
C GLY A 14 -27.59 -10.71 23.86
N GLY A 15 -26.38 -10.86 23.31
CA GLY A 15 -25.42 -9.77 23.10
C GLY A 15 -25.30 -9.38 21.63
N LEU A 16 -25.18 -8.08 21.31
CA LEU A 16 -24.80 -7.67 19.97
C LEU A 16 -23.40 -8.23 19.66
N ALA A 17 -23.25 -8.87 18.50
CA ALA A 17 -21.93 -9.25 18.00
C ALA A 17 -21.11 -8.00 17.70
N GLU A 18 -20.29 -7.57 18.67
CA GLU A 18 -19.33 -6.49 18.51
C GLU A 18 -18.05 -7.07 17.89
N ALA A 19 -17.90 -6.90 16.57
CA ALA A 19 -16.67 -7.23 15.87
C ALA A 19 -15.57 -6.26 16.33
N THR A 20 -14.65 -6.76 17.15
CA THR A 20 -13.49 -6.00 17.63
C THR A 20 -12.50 -5.80 16.47
N ALA A 21 -12.72 -4.76 15.67
CA ALA A 21 -11.75 -4.30 14.70
C ALA A 21 -10.56 -3.70 15.46
N SER A 22 -9.41 -4.37 15.39
CA SER A 22 -8.15 -3.85 15.95
C SER A 22 -7.84 -2.49 15.31
N ARG A 23 -8.00 -1.45 16.13
CA ARG A 23 -7.89 -0.04 15.75
C ARG A 23 -6.42 0.37 15.84
N LEU A 24 -5.61 -0.06 14.87
CA LEU A 24 -4.33 0.61 14.61
C LEU A 24 -4.64 1.99 14.05
N ARG A 25 -4.59 2.99 14.94
CA ARG A 25 -4.65 4.41 14.58
C ARG A 25 -3.24 4.83 14.18
N PHE A 26 -3.07 5.16 12.90
CA PHE A 26 -1.95 6.01 12.48
C PHE A 26 -2.39 7.43 12.81
N GLU A 27 -1.82 8.02 13.86
CA GLU A 27 -2.05 9.41 14.21
C GLU A 27 -1.41 10.31 13.15
N ASP A 28 -2.16 11.31 12.70
CA ASP A 28 -1.81 12.23 11.62
C ASP A 28 -0.54 13.03 11.98
N ALA A 29 0.55 12.79 11.25
CA ALA A 29 1.68 13.71 11.20
C ALA A 29 1.37 14.75 10.12
N ASP A 30 0.76 15.85 10.53
CA ASP A 30 0.54 17.02 9.69
C ASP A 30 1.86 17.80 9.61
N GLU A 31 2.73 17.44 8.66
CA GLU A 31 3.88 18.25 8.26
C GLU A 31 3.63 18.81 6.86
N VAL A 32 3.61 20.15 6.78
CA VAL A 32 3.53 20.91 5.54
C VAL A 32 4.77 20.60 4.71
N ALA A 33 4.60 19.82 3.64
CA ALA A 33 5.64 19.60 2.66
C ALA A 33 5.89 20.91 1.89
N GLY A 34 7.03 21.54 2.14
CA GLY A 34 7.54 22.61 1.29
C GLY A 34 7.89 22.08 -0.10
N GLU A 35 7.68 22.89 -1.13
CA GLU A 35 8.10 22.57 -2.49
C GLU A 35 9.63 22.41 -2.53
N VAL A 36 10.10 21.19 -2.78
CA VAL A 36 11.52 20.90 -3.06
C VAL A 36 11.63 20.65 -4.55
N GLY A 37 12.23 21.61 -5.26
CA GLY A 37 12.63 21.42 -6.65
C GLY A 37 13.75 20.40 -6.73
N MET A 38 13.59 19.36 -7.54
CA MET A 38 14.62 18.36 -7.78
C MET A 38 15.54 18.86 -8.90
N GLU A 39 16.73 19.32 -8.54
CA GLU A 39 17.85 19.43 -9.49
C GLU A 39 18.51 18.05 -9.60
N VAL A 40 18.56 17.53 -10.82
CA VAL A 40 19.23 16.27 -11.13
C VAL A 40 20.71 16.59 -11.36
N GLU A 41 21.53 16.43 -10.32
CA GLU A 41 23.00 16.50 -10.46
C GLU A 41 23.52 15.13 -10.94
N GLU A 42 24.02 15.08 -12.18
CA GLU A 42 24.81 13.93 -12.65
C GLU A 42 26.18 13.94 -11.97
N GLY A 43 26.37 13.07 -10.98
CA GLY A 43 27.66 12.86 -10.34
C GLY A 43 28.71 12.31 -11.32
N PRO A 44 29.99 12.71 -11.21
CA PRO A 44 31.01 12.29 -12.17
C PRO A 44 31.31 10.79 -12.01
N ALA A 45 31.41 10.10 -13.15
CA ALA A 45 31.84 8.71 -13.19
C ALA A 45 33.27 8.58 -12.61
N ALA A 46 33.44 7.67 -11.64
CA ALA A 46 34.75 7.34 -11.10
C ALA A 46 35.66 6.75 -12.20
N PRO A 47 36.90 7.22 -12.36
CA PRO A 47 37.79 6.69 -13.38
C PRO A 47 38.47 5.42 -12.83
N GLY A 48 38.21 4.25 -13.43
CA GLY A 48 39.09 3.11 -13.20
C GLY A 48 38.57 1.67 -13.35
N GLU A 49 37.39 1.41 -13.90
CA GLU A 49 37.01 0.02 -14.21
C GLU A 49 36.94 -0.20 -15.73
N GLU A 50 37.77 -1.13 -16.22
CA GLU A 50 37.74 -1.60 -17.60
C GLU A 50 36.36 -2.20 -17.90
N VAL A 51 35.64 -1.56 -18.82
CA VAL A 51 34.28 -1.95 -19.18
C VAL A 51 34.32 -3.15 -20.14
N ILE A 52 34.27 -4.35 -19.57
CA ILE A 52 33.76 -5.53 -20.28
C ILE A 52 32.25 -5.35 -20.44
N GLY A 53 31.81 -4.88 -21.61
CA GLY A 53 30.42 -4.96 -22.11
C GLY A 53 29.34 -4.44 -21.16
N ASN A 54 29.26 -3.12 -20.94
CA ASN A 54 28.18 -2.50 -20.16
C ASN A 54 26.95 -2.23 -21.04
N ASP A 55 26.25 -3.28 -21.47
CA ASP A 55 24.91 -3.15 -22.08
C ASP A 55 23.85 -2.99 -20.97
N LYS A 56 23.96 -1.92 -20.16
CA LYS A 56 22.86 -1.51 -19.29
C LYS A 56 21.77 -0.92 -20.16
N THR A 57 20.62 -1.58 -20.18
CA THR A 57 19.46 -1.11 -20.92
C THR A 57 18.73 -0.03 -20.12
N SER A 58 17.87 0.76 -20.77
CA SER A 58 17.01 1.72 -20.08
C SER A 58 16.11 1.07 -19.01
N ALA A 59 15.81 -0.22 -19.15
CA ALA A 59 15.05 -0.98 -18.16
C ALA A 59 15.85 -1.15 -16.85
N ASP A 60 17.16 -1.42 -16.95
CA ASP A 60 18.02 -1.60 -15.79
C ASP A 60 18.11 -0.32 -14.97
N TYR A 61 18.25 0.84 -15.64
CA TYR A 61 18.22 2.14 -14.99
C TYR A 61 16.86 2.46 -14.34
N TYR A 62 15.75 2.09 -14.99
CA TYR A 62 14.41 2.30 -14.44
C TYR A 62 14.21 1.49 -13.14
N PHE A 63 14.54 0.20 -13.14
CA PHE A 63 14.38 -0.66 -11.97
C PHE A 63 15.36 -0.31 -10.83
N ASP A 64 16.60 0.09 -11.15
CA ASP A 64 17.57 0.53 -10.16
C ASP A 64 17.11 1.80 -9.42
N SER A 65 16.44 2.73 -10.13
CA SER A 65 15.87 3.92 -9.50
C SER A 65 14.86 3.58 -8.39
N TYR A 66 14.01 2.56 -8.61
CA TYR A 66 13.07 2.07 -7.60
C TYR A 66 13.73 1.17 -6.56
N SER A 67 14.99 0.76 -6.72
CA SER A 67 15.69 -0.04 -5.70
C SER A 67 16.17 0.83 -4.53
N HIS A 68 16.15 2.15 -4.69
CA HIS A 68 16.52 3.11 -3.66
C HIS A 68 15.33 3.47 -2.75
N PHE A 69 15.56 3.51 -1.43
CA PHE A 69 14.51 3.79 -0.44
C PHE A 69 13.88 5.19 -0.59
N GLY A 70 14.62 6.17 -1.12
CA GLY A 70 14.17 7.57 -1.23
C GLY A 70 12.89 7.72 -2.06
N ILE A 71 12.80 7.05 -3.21
CA ILE A 71 11.62 7.13 -4.08
C ILE A 71 10.40 6.48 -3.39
N HIS A 72 10.61 5.37 -2.67
CA HIS A 72 9.51 4.74 -1.92
C HIS A 72 9.03 5.60 -0.76
N GLU A 73 9.94 6.29 -0.07
CA GLU A 73 9.60 7.22 1.00
C GLU A 73 8.76 8.40 0.47
N GLU A 74 9.19 9.01 -0.65
CA GLU A 74 8.43 10.08 -1.31
C GLU A 74 7.03 9.61 -1.70
N MET A 75 6.94 8.44 -2.34
CA MET A 75 5.66 7.82 -2.68
C MET A 75 4.78 7.61 -1.44
N LEU A 76 5.32 7.08 -0.35
CA LEU A 76 4.57 6.82 0.88
C LEU A 76 4.12 8.11 1.59
N LYS A 77 4.93 9.19 1.51
CA LYS A 77 4.58 10.52 2.04
C LYS A 77 3.55 11.25 1.19
N ASP A 78 3.37 10.88 -0.08
CA ASP A 78 2.21 11.35 -0.85
C ASP A 78 0.92 10.76 -0.26
N VAL A 79 0.29 11.58 0.60
CA VAL A 79 -0.92 11.24 1.32
C VAL A 79 -2.11 11.06 0.37
N VAL A 80 -2.22 11.90 -0.66
CA VAL A 80 -3.36 11.84 -1.60
C VAL A 80 -3.31 10.53 -2.36
N ARG A 81 -2.14 10.18 -2.92
CA ARG A 81 -1.91 8.92 -3.61
C ARG A 81 -2.17 7.72 -2.70
N THR A 82 -1.50 7.66 -1.54
CA THR A 82 -1.55 6.50 -0.64
C THR A 82 -2.94 6.29 -0.03
N ARG A 83 -3.61 7.36 0.43
CA ARG A 83 -4.98 7.26 0.96
C ARG A 83 -6.00 6.92 -0.12
N SER A 84 -5.82 7.38 -1.36
CA SER A 84 -6.75 7.04 -2.44
C SER A 84 -6.82 5.53 -2.66
N TYR A 85 -5.67 4.87 -2.76
CA TYR A 85 -5.62 3.41 -2.87
C TYR A 85 -6.20 2.72 -1.63
N GLN A 86 -5.81 3.17 -0.43
CA GLN A 86 -6.33 2.60 0.81
C GLN A 86 -7.86 2.68 0.87
N ASN A 87 -8.44 3.83 0.52
CA ASN A 87 -9.87 4.06 0.57
C ASN A 87 -10.61 3.17 -0.43
N VAL A 88 -10.14 3.08 -1.67
CA VAL A 88 -10.76 2.21 -2.68
C VAL A 88 -10.78 0.76 -2.22
N ILE A 89 -9.68 0.27 -1.67
CA ILE A 89 -9.57 -1.12 -1.20
C ILE A 89 -10.49 -1.36 0.01
N THR A 90 -10.37 -0.51 1.03
CA THR A 90 -11.07 -0.72 2.32
C THR A 90 -12.57 -0.44 2.27
N GLN A 91 -13.02 0.46 1.40
CA GLN A 91 -14.44 0.76 1.22
C GLN A 91 -15.13 -0.28 0.32
N ASN A 92 -14.37 -1.07 -0.44
CA ASN A 92 -14.88 -2.10 -1.34
C ASN A 92 -14.38 -3.50 -0.96
N ASN A 93 -14.34 -3.82 0.35
CA ASN A 93 -13.84 -5.10 0.85
C ASN A 93 -14.46 -6.33 0.18
N PHE A 94 -15.70 -6.24 -0.31
CA PHE A 94 -16.36 -7.33 -1.02
C PHE A 94 -15.65 -7.74 -2.33
N LEU A 95 -14.84 -6.86 -2.91
CA LEU A 95 -14.00 -7.16 -4.08
C LEU A 95 -12.73 -7.92 -3.72
N PHE A 96 -12.26 -7.83 -2.47
CA PHE A 96 -11.00 -8.40 -2.01
C PHE A 96 -11.20 -9.62 -1.13
N LYS A 97 -12.25 -9.63 -0.31
CA LYS A 97 -12.51 -10.68 0.67
C LYS A 97 -12.58 -12.06 0.03
N ASP A 98 -11.79 -12.97 0.58
CA ASP A 98 -11.64 -14.37 0.14
C ASP A 98 -11.15 -14.52 -1.31
N LYS A 99 -10.59 -13.46 -1.92
CA LYS A 99 -10.03 -13.47 -3.28
C LYS A 99 -8.51 -13.64 -3.27
N ILE A 100 -7.99 -14.12 -4.39
CA ILE A 100 -6.54 -14.12 -4.69
C ILE A 100 -6.25 -12.84 -5.46
N VAL A 101 -5.29 -12.05 -4.99
CA VAL A 101 -4.91 -10.74 -5.56
C VAL A 101 -3.47 -10.81 -6.08
N LEU A 102 -3.20 -10.12 -7.18
CA LEU A 102 -1.85 -9.90 -7.72
C LEU A 102 -1.55 -8.40 -7.63
N ASP A 103 -0.49 -8.04 -6.92
CA ASP A 103 0.03 -6.67 -6.81
C ASP A 103 1.29 -6.55 -7.68
N VAL A 104 1.18 -5.81 -8.79
CA VAL A 104 2.22 -5.67 -9.81
C VAL A 104 3.02 -4.41 -9.54
N GLY A 105 4.33 -4.56 -9.31
CA GLY A 105 5.17 -3.44 -8.89
C GLY A 105 4.95 -3.12 -7.41
N ALA A 106 4.87 -4.16 -6.58
CA ALA A 106 4.48 -4.03 -5.18
C ALA A 106 5.40 -3.10 -4.37
N GLY A 107 6.66 -2.91 -4.78
CA GLY A 107 7.62 -2.05 -4.10
C GLY A 107 7.76 -2.45 -2.63
N THR A 108 7.43 -1.53 -1.72
CA THR A 108 7.40 -1.79 -0.26
C THR A 108 6.26 -2.69 0.21
N GLY A 109 5.30 -3.00 -0.66
CA GLY A 109 4.17 -3.90 -0.39
C GLY A 109 2.98 -3.23 0.32
N ILE A 110 2.93 -1.89 0.39
CA ILE A 110 1.86 -1.19 1.12
C ILE A 110 0.45 -1.51 0.58
N LEU A 111 0.30 -1.62 -0.74
CA LEU A 111 -0.99 -1.97 -1.36
C LEU A 111 -1.38 -3.42 -1.09
N SER A 112 -0.40 -4.33 -1.17
CA SER A 112 -0.59 -5.73 -0.75
C SER A 112 -1.09 -5.84 0.69
N LEU A 113 -0.57 -5.04 1.61
CA LEU A 113 -1.03 -5.02 3.02
C LEU A 113 -2.46 -4.49 3.14
N PHE A 114 -2.86 -3.48 2.35
CA PHE A 114 -4.25 -3.02 2.31
C PHE A 114 -5.19 -4.12 1.81
N CYS A 115 -4.82 -4.84 0.75
CA CYS A 115 -5.59 -5.97 0.22
C CYS A 115 -5.74 -7.10 1.25
N ALA A 116 -4.65 -7.45 1.95
CA ALA A 116 -4.67 -8.44 3.03
C ALA A 116 -5.60 -8.00 4.17
N LYS A 117 -5.54 -6.73 4.58
CA LYS A 117 -6.42 -6.15 5.61
C LYS A 117 -7.89 -6.12 5.19
N ALA A 118 -8.18 -5.95 3.90
CA ALA A 118 -9.52 -6.03 3.33
C ALA A 118 -10.06 -7.48 3.25
N GLY A 119 -9.25 -8.48 3.62
CA GLY A 119 -9.65 -9.88 3.72
C GLY A 119 -9.27 -10.73 2.52
N ALA A 120 -8.32 -10.31 1.68
CA ALA A 120 -7.79 -11.16 0.62
C ALA A 120 -7.33 -12.51 1.17
N LYS A 121 -7.70 -13.59 0.48
CA LYS A 121 -7.29 -14.95 0.83
C LYS A 121 -5.78 -15.12 0.68
N HIS A 122 -5.23 -14.53 -0.38
CA HIS A 122 -3.81 -14.51 -0.66
C HIS A 122 -3.47 -13.32 -1.57
N VAL A 123 -2.29 -12.75 -1.39
CA VAL A 123 -1.78 -11.67 -2.24
C VAL A 123 -0.41 -12.08 -2.77
N TYR A 124 -0.28 -12.18 -4.09
CA TYR A 124 1.01 -12.29 -4.76
C TYR A 124 1.56 -10.88 -4.98
N ALA A 125 2.57 -10.51 -4.21
CA ALA A 125 3.28 -9.26 -4.38
C ALA A 125 4.49 -9.49 -5.29
N VAL A 126 4.46 -8.92 -6.49
CA VAL A 126 5.55 -9.06 -7.46
C VAL A 126 6.24 -7.71 -7.60
N SER A 127 7.56 -7.70 -7.42
CA SER A 127 8.41 -6.52 -7.59
C SER A 127 9.66 -6.89 -8.39
N VAL A 128 10.14 -5.95 -9.19
CA VAL A 128 11.38 -6.06 -9.99
C VAL A 128 12.35 -5.02 -9.46
N LEU A 129 12.76 -5.19 -8.20
CA LEU A 129 13.87 -4.43 -7.60
C LEU A 129 15.14 -5.26 -7.80
N ASN A 130 16.25 -4.61 -8.15
CA ASN A 130 17.55 -5.26 -8.33
C ASN A 130 18.40 -5.17 -7.07
#